data_AF-A0A351T600-F1
#
_entry.id   AF-A0A351T600-F1
#
_cell.length_a   1.000
_cell.length_b   1.000
_cell.length_c   1.000
_cell.angle_alpha   90.00
_cell.angle_beta   90.00
_cell.angle_gamma   90.00
#
_symmetry.space_group_name_H-M   'P 1'
#
loop_
_entity.id
_entity.type
_entity.pdbx_description
1 polymer ?
#
loop_
_entity_poly.entity_id
_entity_poly.type
_entity_poly.pdbx_seq_one_letter_code
_entity_poly.pdbx_strand_id
1 'polypeptide(L)'
;MPAPQPFTVNIPQARLDWIHRRVKEFEWHEMPDNGGWEFGANLDYMRELCAYWLDSYDWRAAERALNRFPQFTVEIDGQLVHFIHEKGSGKKPRPLIISHGWPGSVFEFLHVIEPLAHPERFGGNAEDGFDVIVPSLPGYGFS
;
A
#
# COMPACT_ATOMS: atom_id res chain seq x y z
N MET A 1 11.52 20.50 -14.64
CA MET A 1 11.08 19.20 -14.08
C MET A 1 9.64 18.99 -14.51
N PRO A 2 9.24 17.76 -14.90
CA PRO A 2 7.86 17.48 -15.27
C PRO A 2 6.93 17.72 -14.08
N ALA A 3 5.70 18.16 -14.37
CA ALA A 3 4.70 18.42 -13.34
C ALA A 3 4.04 17.09 -12.90
N PRO A 4 3.86 16.85 -11.58
CA PRO A 4 3.14 15.67 -11.10
C PRO A 4 1.72 15.59 -11.68
N GLN A 5 1.31 14.39 -12.08
CA GLN A 5 -0.02 14.11 -12.61
C GLN A 5 -0.84 13.33 -11.57
N PRO A 6 -2.13 13.67 -11.34
CA PRO A 6 -3.00 12.90 -10.47
C PRO A 6 -3.04 11.42 -10.88
N PHE A 7 -3.00 10.54 -9.90
CA PHE A 7 -3.02 9.10 -10.08
C PHE A 7 -4.16 8.49 -9.26
N THR A 8 -4.75 7.41 -9.77
CA THR A 8 -5.78 6.66 -9.08
C THR A 8 -5.57 5.19 -9.39
N VAL A 9 -5.47 4.37 -8.35
CA VAL A 9 -5.34 2.93 -8.53
C VAL A 9 -6.66 2.40 -9.06
N ASN A 10 -6.61 1.71 -10.19
CA ASN A 10 -7.78 1.07 -10.78
C ASN A 10 -7.35 -0.23 -11.44
N ILE A 11 -7.40 -1.33 -10.68
CA ILE A 11 -7.01 -2.64 -11.18
C ILE A 11 -8.17 -3.27 -11.97
N PRO A 12 -7.96 -3.68 -13.24
CA PRO A 12 -9.01 -4.31 -14.03
C PRO A 12 -9.53 -5.59 -13.39
N GLN A 13 -10.84 -5.83 -13.45
CA GLN A 13 -11.45 -7.03 -12.86
C GLN A 13 -10.82 -8.33 -13.38
N ALA A 14 -10.49 -8.39 -14.67
CA ALA A 14 -9.81 -9.54 -15.27
C ALA A 14 -8.47 -9.88 -14.60
N ARG A 15 -7.74 -8.89 -14.05
CA ARG A 15 -6.51 -9.14 -13.29
C ARG A 15 -6.81 -9.77 -11.93
N LEU A 16 -7.87 -9.31 -11.25
CA LEU A 16 -8.29 -9.86 -9.97
C LEU A 16 -8.80 -11.30 -10.13
N ASP A 17 -9.62 -11.55 -11.15
CA ASP A 17 -10.12 -12.89 -11.47
C ASP A 17 -8.96 -13.86 -11.80
N TRP A 18 -7.96 -13.37 -12.53
CA TRP A 18 -6.75 -14.13 -12.83
C TRP A 18 -5.95 -14.48 -11.56
N ILE A 19 -5.77 -13.53 -10.63
CA ILE A 19 -5.10 -13.79 -9.33
C ILE A 19 -5.91 -14.81 -8.51
N HIS A 20 -7.22 -14.59 -8.38
CA HIS A 20 -8.12 -15.46 -7.61
C HIS A 20 -8.04 -16.91 -8.09
N ARG A 21 -8.12 -17.12 -9.40
CA ARG A 21 -7.96 -18.44 -10.01
C ARG A 21 -6.61 -19.07 -9.67
N ARG A 22 -5.50 -18.31 -9.76
CA ARG A 22 -4.16 -18.82 -9.48
C ARG A 22 -3.97 -19.23 -8.01
N VAL A 23 -4.55 -18.48 -7.07
CA VAL A 23 -4.54 -18.86 -5.64
C VAL A 23 -5.38 -20.12 -5.42
N LYS A 24 -6.55 -20.22 -6.07
CA LYS A 24 -7.46 -21.36 -5.95
C LYS A 24 -6.88 -22.66 -6.53
N GLU A 25 -6.15 -22.57 -7.63
CA GLU A 25 -5.58 -23.71 -8.35
C GLU A 25 -4.22 -24.16 -7.81
N PHE A 26 -3.75 -23.59 -6.69
CA PHE A 26 -2.46 -24.00 -6.12
C PHE A 26 -2.47 -25.48 -5.69
N GLU A 27 -1.47 -26.22 -6.15
CA GLU A 27 -1.35 -27.66 -5.89
C GLU A 27 -0.58 -27.92 -4.58
N TRP A 28 -1.29 -28.02 -3.47
CA TRP A 28 -0.70 -28.13 -2.13
C TRP A 28 0.30 -29.28 -1.90
N HIS A 29 0.26 -30.33 -2.73
CA HIS A 29 1.19 -31.46 -2.60
C HIS A 29 2.64 -31.05 -2.93
N GLU A 30 2.85 -29.89 -3.57
CA GLU A 30 4.17 -29.31 -3.81
C GLU A 30 4.78 -28.67 -2.56
N MET A 31 3.98 -28.42 -1.51
CA MET A 31 4.43 -27.82 -0.26
C MET A 31 4.64 -28.89 0.82
N PRO A 32 5.85 -29.02 1.39
CA PRO A 32 6.13 -30.04 2.39
C PRO A 32 5.42 -29.75 3.71
N ASP A 33 4.81 -30.79 4.29
CA ASP A 33 4.23 -30.74 5.63
C ASP A 33 5.30 -31.06 6.68
N ASN A 34 6.11 -30.04 7.00
CA ASN A 34 7.22 -30.17 7.93
C ASN A 34 6.84 -29.84 9.39
N GLY A 35 5.59 -29.41 9.64
CA GLY A 35 5.15 -28.86 10.92
C GLY A 35 5.88 -27.57 11.33
N GLY A 36 5.17 -26.67 12.02
CA GLY A 36 5.77 -25.44 12.56
C GLY A 36 6.40 -24.51 11.51
N TRP A 37 7.15 -23.49 11.95
CA TRP A 37 7.66 -22.40 11.10
C TRP A 37 9.17 -22.46 10.82
N GLU A 38 9.84 -23.54 11.25
CA GLU A 38 11.31 -23.64 11.23
C GLU A 38 11.92 -23.53 9.82
N PHE A 39 11.17 -23.90 8.80
CA PHE A 39 11.59 -23.88 7.39
C PHE A 39 10.83 -22.86 6.54
N GLY A 40 10.18 -21.88 7.18
CA GLY A 40 9.35 -20.86 6.53
C GLY A 40 7.87 -20.97 6.87
N ALA A 41 7.02 -20.34 6.06
CA ALA A 41 5.57 -20.41 6.25
C ALA A 41 5.09 -21.86 6.18
N ASN A 42 4.29 -22.27 7.16
CA ASN A 42 3.83 -23.65 7.29
C ASN A 42 2.56 -23.92 6.47
N LEU A 43 2.31 -25.19 6.17
CA LEU A 43 1.22 -25.61 5.29
C LEU A 43 -0.16 -25.18 5.80
N ASP A 44 -0.44 -25.38 7.09
CA ASP A 44 -1.74 -25.05 7.69
C ASP A 44 -2.01 -23.55 7.63
N TYR A 45 -1.02 -22.73 7.99
CA TYR A 45 -1.14 -21.28 7.93
C TYR A 45 -1.33 -20.78 6.50
N MET A 46 -0.57 -21.31 5.53
CA MET A 46 -0.72 -20.91 4.13
C MET A 46 -2.10 -21.29 3.58
N ARG A 47 -2.64 -22.45 3.95
CA ARG A 47 -4.02 -22.84 3.60
C ARG A 47 -5.05 -21.87 4.19
N GLU A 48 -4.91 -21.52 5.46
CA GLU A 48 -5.79 -20.55 6.12
C GLU A 48 -5.72 -19.17 5.46
N LEU A 49 -4.51 -18.67 5.19
CA LEU A 49 -4.29 -17.38 4.52
C LEU A 49 -4.87 -17.37 3.11
N CYS A 50 -4.66 -18.43 2.33
CA CYS A 50 -5.25 -18.55 0.99
C CYS A 50 -6.78 -18.65 1.04
N ALA A 51 -7.35 -19.37 2.01
CA ALA A 51 -8.80 -19.43 2.20
C ALA A 51 -9.37 -18.03 2.52
N TYR A 52 -8.76 -17.30 3.46
CA TYR A 52 -9.14 -15.92 3.74
C TYR A 52 -9.06 -15.03 2.49
N TRP A 53 -7.99 -15.16 1.70
CA TRP A 53 -7.84 -14.39 0.47
C TRP A 53 -8.96 -14.70 -0.55
N LEU A 54 -9.29 -15.98 -0.75
CA LEU A 54 -10.32 -16.39 -1.71
C LEU A 54 -11.73 -16.02 -1.30
N ASP A 55 -12.02 -16.10 0.00
CA ASP A 55 -13.40 -16.09 0.51
C ASP A 55 -13.78 -14.78 1.22
N SER A 56 -12.81 -13.98 1.67
CA SER A 56 -13.06 -12.85 2.58
C SER A 56 -12.32 -11.56 2.23
N TYR A 57 -11.12 -11.63 1.64
CA TYR A 57 -10.35 -10.43 1.33
C TYR A 57 -10.99 -9.60 0.21
N ASP A 58 -11.40 -8.36 0.52
CA ASP A 58 -11.92 -7.40 -0.46
C ASP A 58 -10.79 -6.49 -0.99
N TRP A 59 -10.22 -6.84 -2.15
CA TRP A 59 -9.27 -5.96 -2.85
C TRP A 59 -9.87 -4.57 -3.13
N ARG A 60 -11.15 -4.49 -3.48
CA ARG A 60 -11.79 -3.21 -3.77
C ARG A 60 -11.89 -2.34 -2.52
N ALA A 61 -11.99 -2.93 -1.32
CA ALA A 61 -11.87 -2.17 -0.07
C ALA A 61 -10.47 -1.60 0.11
N ALA A 62 -9.42 -2.39 -0.14
CA ALA A 62 -8.03 -1.92 -0.07
C ALA A 62 -7.75 -0.80 -1.10
N GLU A 63 -8.22 -0.98 -2.33
CA GLU A 63 -8.14 0.01 -3.42
C GLU A 63 -8.85 1.31 -3.04
N ARG A 64 -10.07 1.24 -2.51
CA ARG A 64 -10.80 2.42 -1.98
C ARG A 64 -10.05 3.08 -0.83
N ALA A 65 -9.47 2.30 0.08
CA ALA A 65 -8.75 2.83 1.23
C ALA A 65 -7.51 3.62 0.82
N LEU A 66 -6.76 3.13 -0.16
CA LEU A 66 -5.61 3.81 -0.76
C LEU A 66 -6.05 5.05 -1.55
N ASN A 67 -7.08 4.93 -2.40
CA ASN A 67 -7.60 6.03 -3.22
C ASN A 67 -8.31 7.15 -2.45
N ARG A 68 -8.49 7.02 -1.13
CA ARG A 68 -8.91 8.17 -0.30
C ARG A 68 -7.84 9.27 -0.28
N PHE A 69 -6.58 8.90 -0.46
CA PHE A 69 -5.47 9.84 -0.41
C PHE A 69 -5.17 10.43 -1.80
N PRO A 70 -4.79 11.72 -1.88
CA PRO A 70 -4.28 12.31 -3.12
C PRO A 70 -2.98 11.61 -3.54
N GLN A 71 -3.02 10.97 -4.70
CA GLN A 71 -1.89 10.25 -5.28
C GLN A 71 -1.46 10.92 -6.59
N PHE A 72 -0.18 10.83 -6.88
CA PHE A 72 0.42 11.42 -8.07
C PHE A 72 1.49 10.51 -8.66
N THR A 73 1.77 10.72 -9.94
CA THR A 73 2.94 10.16 -10.62
C THR A 73 3.74 11.28 -11.29
N VAL A 74 5.05 11.13 -11.34
CA VAL A 74 5.96 12.08 -12.01
C VAL A 74 7.18 11.34 -12.53
N GLU A 75 7.73 11.77 -13.66
CA GLU A 75 8.99 11.22 -14.17
C GLU A 75 10.19 11.94 -13.56
N ILE A 76 11.10 11.21 -12.94
CA ILE A 76 12.35 11.74 -12.36
C ILE A 76 13.49 10.90 -12.94
N ASP A 77 14.43 11.55 -13.62
CA ASP A 77 15.60 10.89 -14.24
C ASP A 77 15.25 9.66 -15.11
N GLY A 78 14.13 9.74 -15.84
CA GLY A 78 13.64 8.68 -16.72
C GLY A 78 12.89 7.55 -16.01
N GLN A 79 12.61 7.67 -14.72
CA GLN A 79 11.84 6.71 -13.93
C GLN A 79 10.48 7.30 -13.54
N LEU A 80 9.40 6.53 -13.70
CA LEU A 80 8.11 6.89 -13.13
C LEU A 80 8.19 6.75 -11.61
N VAL A 81 7.72 7.76 -10.89
CA VAL A 81 7.66 7.76 -9.43
C VAL A 81 6.23 8.05 -9.02
N HIS A 82 5.59 7.06 -8.39
CA HIS A 82 4.31 7.21 -7.69
C HIS A 82 4.53 7.70 -6.26
N PHE A 83 3.65 8.58 -5.78
CA PHE A 83 3.62 9.00 -4.38
C PHE A 83 2.24 9.47 -3.93
N ILE A 84 1.95 9.29 -2.64
CA ILE A 84 0.87 9.98 -1.94
C ILE A 84 1.39 11.35 -1.47
N HIS A 85 0.58 12.39 -1.56
CA HIS A 85 0.85 13.68 -0.94
C HIS A 85 -0.41 14.21 -0.22
N GLU A 86 -0.41 14.08 1.11
CA GLU A 86 -1.44 14.65 1.98
C GLU A 86 -0.93 15.97 2.56
N LYS A 87 -1.62 17.07 2.26
CA LYS A 87 -1.23 18.40 2.77
C LYS A 87 -1.63 18.57 4.22
N GLY A 88 -0.72 19.09 5.03
CA GLY A 88 -0.97 19.33 6.44
C GLY A 88 -1.98 20.46 6.69
N SER A 89 -2.71 20.38 7.80
CA SER A 89 -3.72 21.37 8.21
C SER A 89 -3.13 22.68 8.75
N GLY A 90 -1.89 22.66 9.23
CA GLY A 90 -1.20 23.81 9.81
C GLY A 90 -0.95 24.95 8.81
N LYS A 91 -0.61 26.15 9.31
CA LYS A 91 -0.37 27.32 8.43
C LYS A 91 0.94 27.20 7.64
N LYS A 92 1.90 26.47 8.20
CA LYS A 92 3.23 26.23 7.63
C LYS A 92 3.65 24.78 7.95
N PRO A 93 2.94 23.79 7.39
CA PRO A 93 3.22 22.39 7.69
C PRO A 93 4.63 22.05 7.24
N ARG A 94 5.35 21.27 8.05
CA ARG A 94 6.71 20.84 7.68
C ARG A 94 6.62 19.68 6.68
N PRO A 95 7.39 19.68 5.58
CA PRO A 95 7.44 18.52 4.70
C PRO A 95 8.07 17.32 5.41
N LEU A 96 7.44 16.15 5.29
CA LEU A 96 7.92 14.87 5.80
C LEU A 96 7.80 13.80 4.70
N ILE A 97 8.92 13.23 4.29
CA ILE A 97 8.95 12.09 3.38
C ILE A 97 9.10 10.80 4.19
N ILE A 98 8.20 9.85 3.99
CA ILE A 98 8.21 8.54 4.65
C ILE A 98 8.34 7.46 3.57
N SER A 99 9.49 6.79 3.54
CA SER A 99 9.78 5.74 2.55
C SER A 99 9.67 4.36 3.19
N HIS A 100 8.98 3.43 2.51
CA HIS A 100 8.99 2.02 2.89
C HIS A 100 10.32 1.35 2.52
N GLY A 101 10.53 0.12 3.00
CA GLY A 101 11.64 -0.75 2.60
C GLY A 101 11.17 -1.95 1.76
N TRP A 102 11.96 -3.02 1.80
CA TRP A 102 11.57 -4.34 1.28
C TRP A 102 11.25 -5.28 2.45
N PRO A 103 10.19 -6.11 2.40
CA PRO A 103 9.23 -6.34 1.31
C PRO A 103 7.99 -5.42 1.39
N GLY A 104 8.22 -4.14 1.66
CA GLY A 104 7.19 -3.17 2.03
C GLY A 104 6.50 -2.41 0.89
N SER A 105 5.56 -1.54 1.26
CA SER A 105 4.86 -0.64 0.33
C SER A 105 4.23 0.56 1.05
N VAL A 106 3.67 1.50 0.27
CA VAL A 106 2.92 2.66 0.79
C VAL A 106 1.73 2.29 1.68
N PHE A 107 1.23 1.05 1.58
CA PHE A 107 0.12 0.56 2.42
C PHE A 107 0.45 0.55 3.91
N GLU A 108 1.73 0.45 4.28
CA GLU A 108 2.17 0.48 5.68
C GLU A 108 1.78 1.78 6.38
N PHE A 109 1.67 2.88 5.64
CA PHE A 109 1.52 4.21 6.21
C PHE A 109 0.09 4.74 6.21
N LEU A 110 -0.89 4.03 5.62
CA LEU A 110 -2.25 4.55 5.46
C LEU A 110 -2.91 4.98 6.77
N HIS A 111 -2.52 4.37 7.89
CA HIS A 111 -3.06 4.68 9.22
C HIS A 111 -2.35 5.84 9.93
N VAL A 112 -1.18 6.29 9.45
CA VAL A 112 -0.42 7.40 10.04
C VAL A 112 -0.45 8.68 9.20
N ILE A 113 -0.82 8.60 7.91
CA ILE A 113 -0.88 9.78 7.03
C ILE A 113 -1.81 10.86 7.59
N GLU A 114 -3.07 10.53 7.91
CA GLU A 114 -4.01 11.53 8.45
C GLU A 114 -3.62 12.03 9.84
N PRO A 115 -3.20 11.20 10.81
CA PRO A 115 -2.70 11.70 12.10
C PRO A 115 -1.50 12.65 12.00
N LEU A 116 -0.60 12.43 11.03
CA LEU A 116 0.57 13.29 10.83
C LEU A 116 0.22 14.59 10.08
N ALA A 117 -0.69 14.52 9.11
CA ALA A 117 -1.11 15.70 8.34
C ALA A 117 -2.12 16.57 9.11
N HIS A 118 -3.04 15.93 9.82
CA HIS A 118 -4.21 16.54 10.47
C HIS A 118 -4.31 16.14 11.94
N PRO A 119 -3.27 16.40 12.77
CA PRO A 119 -3.23 15.98 14.17
C PRO A 119 -4.41 16.50 15.00
N GLU A 120 -5.03 17.62 14.62
CA GLU A 120 -6.21 18.18 15.28
C GLU A 120 -7.44 17.26 15.24
N ARG A 121 -7.52 16.36 14.27
CA ARG A 121 -8.59 15.35 14.18
C ARG A 121 -8.37 14.18 15.15
N PHE A 122 -7.19 14.11 15.76
CA PHE A 122 -6.75 13.01 16.63
C PHE A 122 -6.27 13.51 18.01
N GLY A 123 -6.69 14.72 18.42
CA GLY A 123 -6.40 15.29 19.75
C GLY A 123 -5.10 16.09 19.86
N GLY A 124 -4.39 16.32 18.75
CA GLY A 124 -3.20 17.18 18.68
C GLY A 124 -3.51 18.62 18.26
N ASN A 125 -2.46 19.37 17.94
CA ASN A 125 -2.56 20.76 17.44
C ASN A 125 -2.29 20.80 15.93
N ALA A 126 -3.15 21.47 15.14
CA ALA A 126 -3.00 21.61 13.70
C ALA A 126 -1.62 22.17 13.27
N GLU A 127 -1.01 23.04 14.08
CA GLU A 127 0.31 23.61 13.77
C GLU A 127 1.46 22.59 13.90
N ASP A 128 1.23 21.42 14.50
CA ASP A 128 2.18 20.30 14.53
C ASP A 128 2.11 19.42 13.26
N GLY A 129 1.15 19.69 12.37
CA GLY A 129 0.91 18.91 11.15
C GLY A 129 2.04 18.98 10.12
N PHE A 130 2.20 17.90 9.36
CA PHE A 130 3.18 17.77 8.28
C PHE A 130 2.50 17.78 6.91
N ASP A 131 3.19 18.26 5.88
CA ASP A 131 2.91 17.84 4.51
C ASP A 131 3.52 16.44 4.38
N VAL A 132 2.68 15.41 4.30
CA VAL A 132 3.11 14.01 4.32
C VAL A 132 3.24 13.50 2.90
N ILE A 133 4.45 13.09 2.52
CA ILE A 133 4.77 12.52 1.21
C ILE A 133 5.20 11.07 1.38
N VAL A 134 4.50 10.16 0.73
CA VAL A 134 4.76 8.71 0.82
C VAL A 134 5.01 8.16 -0.58
N PRO A 135 6.28 8.13 -1.04
CA PRO A 135 6.62 7.58 -2.33
C PRO A 135 6.59 6.05 -2.34
N SER A 136 6.22 5.48 -3.47
CA SER A 136 6.65 4.13 -3.84
C SER A 136 8.09 4.20 -4.34
N LEU A 137 9.01 3.42 -3.78
CA LEU A 137 10.40 3.40 -4.23
C LEU A 137 10.47 3.02 -5.73
N PRO A 138 11.46 3.52 -6.51
CA PRO A 138 11.61 3.13 -7.90
C PRO A 138 11.67 1.60 -8.08
N GLY A 139 10.82 1.06 -8.96
CA GLY A 139 10.67 -0.38 -9.18
C GLY A 139 9.75 -1.10 -8.18
N TYR A 140 9.05 -0.37 -7.31
CA TYR A 140 8.08 -0.92 -6.36
C TYR A 140 6.67 -0.44 -6.67
N GLY A 141 5.72 -1.38 -6.63
CA GLY A 141 4.29 -1.08 -6.64
C GLY A 141 3.84 -0.31 -7.87
N PHE A 142 3.58 0.98 -7.69
CA PHE A 142 3.04 1.87 -8.72
C PHE A 142 4.10 2.81 -9.34
N SER A 143 5.37 2.73 -8.89
CA SER A 143 6.54 3.40 -9.51
C SER A 143 7.20 2.50 -10.53
#